data_AF-A0A6J7LJE6-F1
#
_entry.id   AF-A0A6J7LJE6-F1
#
_cell.length_a   1.000
_cell.length_b   1.000
_cell.length_c   1.000
_cell.angle_alpha   90.00
_cell.angle_beta   90.00
_cell.angle_gamma   90.00
#
_symmetry.space_group_name_H-M   'P 1'
#
loop_
_entity.id
_entity.type
_entity.pdbx_description
1 polymer ?
#
loop_
_entity_poly.entity_id
_entity_poly.type
_entity_poly.pdbx_seq_one_letter_code
_entity_poly.pdbx_strand_id
1 'polypeptide(L)'
;MLAQSQALAFGQRQDAQQEKHRNFSGNRPSTTIVAAELTPRVLGELIALYEHVVFFEGAMWGINSFDQWGVELGKELATQISQNIADVDDTTRHNMDASTHTLLQWFSEQQTNTSQSPLH
;
A
#
# COMPACT_ATOMS: atom_id res chain seq x y z
N MET A 1 -20.10 -15.72 -2.85
CA MET A 1 -18.97 -16.49 -2.27
C MET A 1 -18.67 -17.71 -3.13
N LEU A 2 -19.51 -18.78 -3.09
CA LEU A 2 -19.25 -20.03 -3.83
C LEU A 2 -19.19 -19.88 -5.36
N ALA A 3 -20.05 -19.05 -5.93
CA ALA A 3 -20.04 -18.80 -7.38
C ALA A 3 -18.72 -18.16 -7.86
N GLN A 4 -18.07 -17.35 -7.02
CA GLN A 4 -16.83 -16.68 -7.38
C GLN A 4 -15.64 -17.62 -7.28
N SER A 5 -15.54 -18.44 -6.23
CA SER A 5 -14.47 -19.45 -6.14
C SER A 5 -14.60 -20.49 -7.26
N GLN A 6 -15.82 -20.88 -7.62
CA GLN A 6 -16.09 -21.74 -8.78
C GLN A 6 -15.69 -21.08 -10.10
N ALA A 7 -16.06 -19.82 -10.32
CA ALA A 7 -15.68 -19.08 -11.53
C ALA A 7 -14.16 -18.89 -11.65
N LEU A 8 -13.46 -18.64 -10.54
CA LEU A 8 -11.99 -18.54 -10.51
C LEU A 8 -11.33 -19.89 -10.84
N ALA A 9 -11.83 -20.98 -10.27
CA ALA A 9 -11.29 -22.31 -10.50
C ALA A 9 -11.53 -22.82 -11.93
N PHE A 10 -12.76 -22.73 -12.44
CA PHE A 10 -13.15 -23.38 -13.69
C PHE A 10 -13.25 -22.43 -14.88
N GLY A 11 -13.38 -21.13 -14.64
CA GLY A 11 -13.56 -20.14 -15.71
C GLY A 11 -14.82 -20.39 -16.54
N GLN A 12 -14.79 -19.88 -17.77
CA GLN A 12 -15.81 -20.07 -18.78
C GLN A 12 -15.11 -20.00 -20.14
N ARG A 13 -14.93 -21.16 -20.77
CA ARG A 13 -14.34 -21.28 -22.10
C ARG A 13 -15.46 -21.18 -23.13
N GLN A 14 -15.34 -20.22 -24.05
CA GLN A 14 -16.27 -20.04 -25.16
C GLN A 14 -15.62 -20.52 -26.48
N ASP A 15 -16.45 -21.01 -27.40
CA ASP A 15 -16.00 -21.45 -28.72
C ASP A 15 -15.40 -20.30 -29.54
N ALA A 16 -14.53 -20.64 -30.48
CA ALA A 16 -13.70 -19.69 -31.23
C ALA A 16 -14.47 -18.61 -32.04
N GLN A 17 -15.80 -18.72 -32.15
CA GLN A 17 -16.67 -17.73 -32.79
C GLN A 17 -17.15 -16.62 -31.84
N GLN A 18 -16.92 -16.72 -30.53
CA GLN A 18 -17.26 -15.68 -29.57
C GLN A 18 -16.06 -14.79 -29.23
N GLU A 19 -16.39 -13.53 -28.93
CA GLU A 19 -15.48 -12.45 -28.55
C GLU A 19 -14.42 -12.86 -27.51
N LYS A 20 -13.13 -12.71 -27.85
CA LYS A 20 -11.98 -13.09 -26.99
C LYS A 20 -12.03 -12.49 -25.58
N HIS A 21 -12.66 -11.33 -25.41
CA HIS A 21 -12.77 -10.65 -24.11
C HIS A 21 -13.74 -11.31 -23.12
N ARG A 22 -14.50 -12.33 -23.55
CA ARG A 22 -15.44 -13.10 -22.71
C ARG A 22 -14.91 -14.48 -22.30
N ASN A 23 -13.67 -14.80 -22.67
CA ASN A 23 -13.03 -16.07 -22.33
C ASN A 23 -12.34 -15.97 -20.96
N PHE A 24 -12.84 -16.74 -19.99
CA PHE A 24 -12.23 -16.85 -18.67
C PHE A 24 -11.50 -18.19 -18.58
N SER A 25 -10.17 -18.16 -18.49
CA SER A 25 -9.33 -19.37 -18.50
C SER A 25 -9.48 -20.27 -17.28
N GLY A 26 -10.07 -19.76 -16.18
CA GLY A 26 -10.05 -20.44 -14.89
C GLY A 26 -8.63 -20.61 -14.36
N ASN A 27 -8.41 -21.69 -13.60
CA ASN A 27 -7.15 -22.07 -12.96
C ASN A 27 -6.59 -20.97 -12.03
N ARG A 28 -7.48 -20.25 -11.35
CA ARG A 28 -7.12 -19.27 -10.33
C ARG A 28 -7.44 -19.87 -8.95
N PRO A 29 -6.44 -20.37 -8.21
CA PRO A 29 -6.68 -20.96 -6.90
C PRO A 29 -7.22 -19.91 -5.93
N SER A 30 -8.10 -20.33 -5.03
CA SER A 30 -8.63 -19.50 -3.96
C SER A 30 -8.89 -20.33 -2.72
N THR A 31 -8.74 -19.71 -1.55
CA THR A 31 -9.08 -20.31 -0.25
C THR A 31 -10.35 -19.64 0.26
N THR A 32 -11.37 -20.44 0.61
CA THR A 32 -12.60 -19.93 1.23
C THR A 32 -12.65 -20.40 2.68
N ILE A 33 -12.61 -19.47 3.63
CA ILE A 33 -12.74 -19.74 5.06
C ILE A 33 -14.16 -19.34 5.47
N VAL A 34 -14.90 -20.24 6.12
CA VAL A 34 -16.30 -20.05 6.49
C VAL A 34 -16.49 -20.26 7.98
N ALA A 35 -17.18 -19.34 8.63
CA ALA A 35 -17.64 -19.45 10.01
C ALA A 35 -19.14 -19.18 10.06
N ALA A 36 -19.82 -19.71 11.09
CA ALA A 36 -21.26 -19.53 11.26
C ALA A 36 -21.64 -18.07 11.56
N GLU A 37 -20.82 -17.37 12.35
CA GLU A 37 -21.00 -15.97 12.73
C GLU A 37 -19.65 -15.33 13.04
N LEU A 38 -19.52 -14.02 12.79
CA LEU A 38 -18.36 -13.24 13.20
C LEU A 38 -18.48 -12.81 14.66
N THR A 39 -18.12 -13.71 15.57
CA THR A 39 -18.00 -13.42 17.01
C THR A 39 -16.60 -12.87 17.33
N PRO A 40 -16.39 -12.20 18.49
CA PRO A 40 -15.05 -11.76 18.91
C PRO A 40 -14.01 -12.89 18.92
N ARG A 41 -14.44 -14.10 19.29
CA ARG A 41 -13.59 -15.30 19.25
C ARG A 41 -13.18 -15.66 17.82
N VAL A 42 -14.14 -15.75 16.90
CA VAL A 42 -13.88 -16.09 15.50
C VAL A 42 -13.00 -15.03 14.84
N LEU A 43 -13.20 -13.75 15.18
CA LEU A 43 -12.31 -12.69 14.71
C LEU A 43 -10.88 -12.87 15.23
N GLY A 44 -10.70 -13.19 16.51
CA GLY A 44 -9.38 -13.50 17.09
C GLY A 44 -8.71 -14.71 16.41
N GLU A 45 -9.47 -15.77 16.14
CA GLU A 45 -9.00 -16.96 15.41
C GLU A 45 -8.55 -16.61 13.98
N LEU A 46 -9.29 -15.74 13.28
CA LEU A 46 -8.90 -15.26 11.94
C LEU A 46 -7.64 -14.41 11.97
N ILE A 47 -7.50 -13.50 12.93
CA ILE A 47 -6.27 -12.69 13.09
C ILE A 47 -5.07 -13.62 13.36
N ALA A 48 -5.21 -14.51 14.34
CA ALA A 48 -4.15 -15.45 14.71
C ALA A 48 -3.74 -16.37 13.54
N LEU A 49 -4.70 -16.78 12.70
CA LEU A 49 -4.42 -17.55 11.49
C LEU A 49 -3.49 -16.77 10.54
N TYR A 50 -3.80 -15.50 10.24
CA TYR A 50 -2.99 -14.70 9.32
C TYR A 50 -1.63 -14.31 9.93
N GLU A 51 -1.54 -14.08 11.23
CA GLU A 51 -0.26 -13.89 11.93
C GLU A 51 0.66 -15.11 11.75
N HIS A 52 0.11 -16.32 11.90
CA HIS A 52 0.89 -17.56 11.72
C HIS A 52 1.29 -17.81 10.26
N VAL A 53 0.43 -17.46 9.30
CA VAL A 53 0.77 -17.56 7.86
C VAL A 53 1.97 -16.66 7.55
N VAL A 54 1.93 -15.39 7.94
CA VAL A 54 3.03 -14.43 7.71
C VAL A 54 4.31 -14.86 8.42
N PHE A 55 4.19 -15.38 9.65
CA PHE A 55 5.33 -15.93 10.37
C PHE A 55 5.95 -17.12 9.63
N PHE A 56 5.13 -18.09 9.21
CA PHE A 56 5.60 -19.29 8.53
C PHE A 56 6.25 -18.98 7.18
N GLU A 57 5.67 -18.08 6.39
CA GLU A 57 6.24 -17.62 5.12
C GLU A 57 7.62 -16.96 5.32
N GLY A 58 7.76 -16.10 6.32
CA GLY A 58 9.05 -15.49 6.63
C GLY A 58 10.10 -16.49 7.13
N ALA A 59 9.69 -17.43 7.99
CA ALA A 59 10.56 -18.51 8.45
C ALA A 59 11.03 -19.40 7.28
N MET A 60 10.13 -19.72 6.33
CA MET A 60 10.46 -20.46 5.11
C MET A 60 11.45 -19.73 4.21
N TRP A 61 11.34 -18.40 4.10
CA TRP A 61 12.25 -17.58 3.31
C TRP A 61 13.51 -17.13 4.07
N GLY A 62 13.63 -17.45 5.35
CA GLY A 62 14.76 -17.03 6.19
C GLY A 62 14.83 -15.51 6.39
N ILE A 63 13.69 -14.80 6.31
CA ILE A 63 13.58 -13.36 6.53
C ILE A 63 12.96 -13.09 7.90
N ASN A 64 13.26 -11.93 8.48
CA ASN A 64 12.63 -11.51 9.72
C ASN A 64 11.26 -10.88 9.46
N SER A 65 10.17 -11.59 9.74
CA SER A 65 8.78 -11.08 9.62
C SER A 65 8.42 -9.98 10.61
N PHE A 66 9.26 -9.72 11.61
CA PHE A 66 8.96 -8.77 12.69
C PHE A 66 9.73 -7.45 12.58
N ASP A 67 10.66 -7.34 11.63
CA ASP A 67 11.45 -6.11 11.44
C ASP A 67 10.79 -5.17 10.43
N GLN A 68 10.97 -3.87 10.67
CA GLN A 68 10.43 -2.80 9.81
C GLN A 68 11.47 -1.74 9.45
N TRP A 69 12.74 -2.12 9.25
CA TRP A 69 13.83 -1.18 8.94
C TRP A 69 13.53 -0.23 7.76
N GLY A 70 12.71 -0.66 6.79
CA GLY A 70 12.33 0.13 5.62
C GLY A 70 11.56 1.42 5.93
N VAL A 71 11.05 1.63 7.14
CA VAL A 71 10.32 2.86 7.50
C VAL A 71 11.22 3.97 8.02
N GLU A 72 12.43 3.65 8.48
CA GLU A 72 13.27 4.60 9.22
C GLU A 72 13.80 5.73 8.32
N LEU A 73 14.32 5.38 7.14
CA LEU A 73 14.82 6.39 6.18
C LEU A 73 13.70 7.38 5.76
N GLY A 74 12.48 6.88 5.57
CA GLY A 74 11.34 7.74 5.24
C GLY A 74 11.00 8.73 6.37
N LYS A 75 11.05 8.27 7.63
CA LYS A 75 10.83 9.14 8.80
C LYS A 75 11.93 10.20 8.94
N GLU A 76 13.18 9.82 8.71
CA GLU A 76 14.33 10.74 8.75
C GLU A 76 14.21 11.81 7.67
N LEU A 77 13.95 11.41 6.41
CA LEU A 77 13.80 12.33 5.28
C LEU A 77 12.60 13.26 5.47
N ALA A 78 11.46 12.74 5.95
CA ALA A 78 10.29 13.57 6.24
C ALA A 78 10.59 14.65 7.29
N THR A 79 11.38 14.31 8.32
CA THR A 79 11.80 15.26 9.35
C THR A 79 12.70 16.35 8.78
N GLN A 80 13.69 15.98 7.96
CA GLN A 80 14.59 16.93 7.31
C GLN A 80 13.83 17.87 6.36
N ILE A 81 12.92 17.32 5.55
CA ILE A 81 12.06 18.10 4.65
C ILE A 81 11.19 19.07 5.45
N SER A 82 10.58 18.64 6.54
CA SER A 82 9.74 19.51 7.38
C SER A 82 10.53 20.68 7.97
N GLN A 83 11.79 20.46 8.35
CA GLN A 83 12.68 21.51 8.86
C GLN A 83 13.05 22.51 7.75
N ASN A 84 13.36 22.04 6.54
CA ASN A 84 13.71 22.89 5.39
C ASN A 84 12.53 23.71 4.83
N ILE A 85 11.29 23.30 5.12
CA ILE A 85 10.10 24.11 4.83
C ILE A 85 9.94 25.22 5.88
N ALA A 86 10.31 24.94 7.14
CA ALA A 86 10.15 25.87 8.26
C ALA A 86 11.27 26.93 8.33
N ASP A 87 12.51 26.56 8.02
CA ASP A 87 13.67 27.46 7.97
C ASP A 87 13.96 27.88 6.52
N VAL A 88 13.76 29.16 6.23
CA VAL A 88 14.03 29.78 4.91
C VAL A 88 15.51 30.19 4.85
N ASP A 89 16.44 29.31 5.24
CA ASP A 89 17.87 29.60 5.11
C ASP A 89 18.49 28.75 4.00
N ASP A 90 19.24 29.41 3.12
CA ASP A 90 19.62 28.92 1.78
C ASP A 90 20.65 27.76 1.82
N THR A 91 21.25 27.54 3.00
CA THR A 91 22.40 26.64 3.18
C THR A 91 22.02 25.16 3.30
N THR A 92 20.81 24.82 3.77
CA THR A 92 20.35 23.41 3.88
C THR A 92 19.76 22.85 2.58
N ARG A 93 19.42 23.72 1.62
CA ARG A 93 18.88 23.33 0.30
C ARG A 93 19.89 22.67 -0.63
N HIS A 94 21.19 22.82 -0.35
CA HIS A 94 22.28 22.41 -1.24
C HIS A 94 22.59 20.89 -1.22
N ASN A 95 22.00 20.12 -0.29
CA ASN A 95 22.20 18.67 -0.19
C ASN A 95 21.03 17.82 -0.74
N MET A 96 20.04 18.43 -1.38
CA MET A 96 18.89 17.73 -1.96
C MET A 96 19.00 17.63 -3.47
N ASP A 97 18.44 16.57 -4.06
CA ASP A 97 18.40 16.43 -5.51
C ASP A 97 17.49 17.50 -6.14
N ALA A 98 17.70 17.75 -7.43
CA ALA A 98 17.01 18.82 -8.15
C ALA A 98 15.48 18.69 -8.12
N SER A 99 14.94 17.46 -8.13
CA SER A 99 13.48 17.26 -8.12
C SER A 99 12.87 17.63 -6.76
N THR A 100 13.53 17.25 -5.66
CA THR A 100 13.12 17.61 -4.30
C THR A 100 13.19 19.12 -4.09
N HIS A 101 14.24 19.78 -4.58
CA HIS A 101 14.39 21.23 -4.47
C HIS A 101 13.27 22.00 -5.18
N THR A 102 12.97 21.65 -6.44
CA THR A 102 11.92 22.32 -7.22
C THR A 102 10.55 22.18 -6.55
N LEU A 103 10.24 21.00 -5.98
CA LEU A 103 8.98 20.78 -5.28
C LEU A 103 8.87 21.60 -3.99
N LEU A 104 9.96 21.72 -3.22
CA LEU A 104 9.98 22.53 -1.99
C LEU A 104 9.78 24.03 -2.28
N GLN A 105 10.43 24.53 -3.34
CA GLN A 105 10.24 25.92 -3.77
C GLN A 105 8.78 26.18 -4.15
N TRP A 106 8.19 25.32 -4.98
CA TRP A 106 6.78 25.43 -5.37
C TRP A 106 5.84 25.37 -4.16
N PHE A 107 6.11 24.50 -3.18
CA PHE A 107 5.29 24.37 -1.97
C PHE A 107 5.37 25.62 -1.07
N SER A 108 6.56 26.22 -0.96
CA SER A 108 6.76 27.48 -0.23
C SER A 108 5.98 28.64 -0.86
N GLU A 109 6.03 28.77 -2.19
CA GLU A 109 5.31 29.82 -2.94
C GLU A 109 3.79 29.70 -2.77
N GLN A 110 3.25 28.47 -2.70
CA GLN A 110 1.83 28.20 -2.44
C GLN A 110 1.40 28.59 -1.02
N GLN A 111 2.23 28.33 0.00
CA GLN A 111 1.92 28.71 1.38
C GLN A 111 1.91 30.22 1.60
N THR A 112 2.84 30.94 0.95
CA THR A 112 2.86 32.41 0.98
C THR A 112 1.64 33.03 0.29
N ASN A 113 1.22 32.49 -0.86
CA ASN A 113 0.03 32.97 -1.57
C ASN A 113 -1.27 32.69 -0.81
N THR A 114 -1.36 31.55 -0.11
CA THR A 114 -2.55 31.19 0.68
C THR A 114 -2.67 32.06 1.94
N SER A 115 -1.55 32.46 2.54
CA SER A 115 -1.51 33.34 3.72
C SER A 115 -1.79 34.82 3.39
N GLN A 116 -1.70 35.22 2.11
CA GLN A 116 -2.00 36.57 1.62
C GLN A 116 -3.43 36.73 1.07
N SER A 117 -4.29 35.72 1.16
CA SER A 117 -5.71 35.83 0.81
C SER A 117 -6.54 36.06 2.09
N PRO A 118 -6.84 37.32 2.48
CA PRO A 118 -7.79 37.55 3.56
C PRO A 118 -9.19 37.19 3.05
N LEU A 119 -9.94 36.52 3.94
CA LEU A 119 -11.36 36.19 3.82
C LEU A 119 -12.13 37.25 3.02
N HIS A 120 -12.80 36.81 1.96
CA HIS A 120 -13.84 37.56 1.29
C HIS A 120 -15.21 36.97 1.60
#